data_AF-A0A1R4J2B9-F1
#
_entry.id   AF-A0A1R4J2B9-F1
#
_cell.length_a   1.000
_cell.length_b   1.000
_cell.length_c   1.000
_cell.angle_alpha   90.00
_cell.angle_beta   90.00
_cell.angle_gamma   90.00
#
_symmetry.space_group_name_H-M   'P 1'
#
loop_
_entity.id
_entity.type
_entity.pdbx_description
1 polymer ?
#
loop_
_entity_poly.entity_id
_entity_poly.type
_entity_poly.pdbx_seq_one_letter_code
_entity_poly.pdbx_strand_id
1 'polypeptide(L)'
;MHHAAQKYAALARKHGLDPWEAATAAFEAMRTPSVRRADDPWAVITRAVQITCIAENRANGLLCSVHQARRPRYSSFHDAERFSDRENPLTDYHPAFRADPFANDDDDDGDRVEVSGSTGVESAVEDTIALLCWCGWEPEVARAAVECICARLAESVSRAGAYESLRRDRHARALLDIPAPSWYRLLRIILGAPDLHLAGTNAGRGVLLRLLIGESLAYLMDDTDLGAAIRVAAPGVMRGRS
;
A
#
# COMPACT_ATOMS: atom_id res chain seq x y z
N MET A 1 -42.74 -9.21 -8.79
CA MET A 1 -41.39 -9.81 -8.71
C MET A 1 -41.32 -11.25 -9.26
N HIS A 2 -42.25 -12.16 -8.92
CA HIS A 2 -42.27 -13.55 -9.43
C HIS A 2 -42.09 -13.69 -10.97
N HIS A 3 -42.81 -12.88 -11.76
CA HIS A 3 -42.65 -12.89 -13.22
C HIS A 3 -41.22 -12.53 -13.67
N ALA A 4 -40.57 -11.57 -13.03
CA ALA A 4 -39.18 -11.20 -13.34
C ALA A 4 -38.20 -12.31 -12.96
N ALA A 5 -38.41 -12.96 -11.81
CA ALA A 5 -37.62 -14.11 -11.38
C ALA A 5 -37.70 -15.27 -12.39
N GLN A 6 -38.91 -15.60 -12.86
CA GLN A 6 -39.10 -16.63 -13.89
C GLN A 6 -38.47 -16.25 -15.22
N LYS A 7 -38.69 -15.01 -15.68
CA LYS A 7 -38.16 -14.50 -16.96
C LYS A 7 -36.62 -14.51 -17.01
N TYR A 8 -35.96 -14.16 -15.91
CA TYR A 8 -34.49 -14.06 -15.84
C TYR A 8 -33.81 -15.28 -15.19
N ALA A 9 -34.55 -16.32 -14.82
CA ALA A 9 -34.00 -17.53 -14.16
C ALA A 9 -32.90 -18.22 -14.98
N ALA A 10 -33.07 -18.32 -16.31
CA ALA A 10 -32.05 -18.92 -17.18
C ALA A 10 -30.74 -18.10 -17.18
N LEU A 11 -30.87 -16.77 -17.14
CA LEU A 11 -29.74 -15.85 -17.13
C LEU A 11 -29.01 -15.87 -15.78
N ALA A 12 -29.75 -15.92 -14.67
CA ALA A 12 -29.20 -16.07 -13.33
C ALA A 12 -28.39 -17.37 -13.21
N ARG A 13 -28.98 -18.50 -13.63
CA ARG A 13 -28.33 -19.81 -13.60
C ARG A 13 -27.06 -19.88 -14.46
N LYS A 14 -27.03 -19.20 -15.60
CA LYS A 14 -25.81 -19.09 -16.43
C LYS A 14 -24.62 -18.48 -15.67
N HIS A 15 -24.91 -17.62 -14.69
CA HIS A 15 -23.91 -16.92 -13.89
C HIS A 15 -23.81 -17.46 -12.45
N GLY A 16 -24.42 -18.62 -12.14
CA GLY A 16 -24.38 -19.22 -10.80
C GLY A 16 -25.16 -18.46 -9.73
N LEU A 17 -26.10 -17.59 -10.12
CA LEU A 17 -26.86 -16.71 -9.23
C LEU A 17 -28.28 -17.21 -8.99
N ASP A 18 -28.89 -16.76 -7.90
CA ASP A 18 -30.29 -17.08 -7.59
C ASP A 18 -31.24 -16.26 -8.50
N PRO A 19 -32.33 -16.86 -9.02
CA PRO A 19 -33.30 -16.14 -9.84
C PRO A 19 -33.90 -14.87 -9.20
N TRP A 20 -33.97 -14.79 -7.86
CA TRP A 20 -34.45 -13.61 -7.14
C TRP A 20 -33.43 -12.46 -7.13
N GLU A 21 -32.14 -12.74 -7.22
CA GLU A 21 -31.09 -11.72 -7.38
C GLU A 21 -31.27 -11.02 -8.75
N ALA A 22 -31.47 -11.81 -9.81
CA ALA A 22 -31.78 -11.27 -11.13
C ALA A 22 -33.11 -10.51 -11.18
N ALA A 23 -34.12 -10.96 -10.41
CA ALA A 23 -35.38 -10.24 -10.27
C ALA A 23 -35.20 -8.87 -9.61
N THR A 24 -34.35 -8.80 -8.58
CA THR A 24 -34.01 -7.54 -7.88
C THR A 24 -33.28 -6.58 -8.81
N ALA A 25 -32.31 -7.07 -9.58
CA ALA A 25 -31.63 -6.28 -10.62
C ALA A 25 -32.61 -5.74 -11.68
N ALA A 26 -33.59 -6.56 -12.09
CA ALA A 26 -34.62 -6.14 -13.04
C ALA A 26 -35.50 -5.02 -12.47
N PHE A 27 -35.87 -5.12 -11.19
CA PHE A 27 -36.66 -4.09 -10.52
C PHE A 27 -35.91 -2.76 -10.37
N GLU A 28 -34.63 -2.80 -9.98
CA GLU A 28 -33.80 -1.59 -9.92
C GLU A 28 -33.63 -0.95 -11.31
N ALA A 29 -33.46 -1.76 -12.36
CA ALA A 29 -33.44 -1.25 -13.73
C ALA A 29 -34.77 -0.55 -14.10
N MET A 30 -35.92 -1.14 -13.78
CA MET A 30 -37.25 -0.56 -14.05
C MET A 30 -37.47 0.80 -13.37
N ARG A 31 -36.80 1.07 -12.24
CA ARG A 31 -36.89 2.36 -11.53
C ARG A 31 -36.12 3.48 -12.23
N THR A 32 -35.21 3.15 -13.13
CA THR A 32 -34.31 4.12 -13.75
C THR A 32 -35.03 4.94 -14.84
N PRO A 33 -34.86 6.28 -14.91
CA PRO A 33 -35.50 7.12 -15.93
C PRO A 33 -35.19 6.71 -17.37
N SER A 34 -34.01 6.12 -17.60
CA SER A 34 -33.56 5.62 -18.90
C SER A 34 -34.46 4.52 -19.46
N VAL A 35 -34.98 3.64 -18.61
CA VAL A 35 -35.90 2.56 -19.01
C VAL A 35 -37.27 3.12 -19.39
N ARG A 36 -37.73 4.18 -18.71
CA ARG A 36 -39.03 4.81 -19.00
C ARG A 36 -39.07 5.54 -20.33
N ARG A 37 -37.93 6.04 -20.80
CA ARG A 37 -37.81 6.79 -22.07
C ARG A 37 -37.27 5.93 -23.21
N ALA A 38 -37.03 4.64 -22.99
CA ALA A 38 -36.51 3.75 -24.01
C ALA A 38 -37.63 3.35 -24.97
N ASP A 39 -37.31 3.26 -26.26
CA ASP A 39 -38.23 2.74 -27.29
C ASP A 39 -38.56 1.27 -27.05
N ASP A 40 -37.61 0.49 -26.52
CA ASP A 40 -37.82 -0.87 -26.01
C ASP A 40 -37.34 -1.01 -24.54
N PRO A 41 -38.23 -0.78 -23.57
CA PRO A 41 -37.92 -0.92 -22.15
C PRO A 41 -37.47 -2.33 -21.77
N TRP A 42 -38.02 -3.37 -22.41
CA TRP A 42 -37.71 -4.75 -22.07
C TRP A 42 -36.31 -5.17 -22.52
N ALA A 43 -35.84 -4.68 -23.66
CA ALA A 43 -34.46 -4.86 -24.09
C ALA A 43 -33.48 -4.20 -23.11
N VAL A 44 -33.76 -2.95 -22.69
CA VAL A 44 -32.91 -2.23 -21.74
C VAL A 44 -32.85 -2.93 -20.39
N ILE A 45 -33.99 -3.38 -19.85
CA ILE A 45 -34.03 -4.14 -18.60
C ILE A 45 -33.21 -5.43 -18.75
N THR A 46 -33.38 -6.17 -19.84
CA THR A 46 -32.66 -7.43 -20.06
C THR A 46 -31.15 -7.21 -20.13
N ARG A 47 -30.70 -6.14 -20.80
CA ARG A 47 -29.28 -5.77 -20.82
C ARG A 47 -28.77 -5.37 -19.44
N ALA A 48 -29.55 -4.60 -18.67
CA ALA A 48 -29.17 -4.19 -17.32
C ALA A 48 -29.05 -5.39 -16.35
N VAL A 49 -29.98 -6.35 -16.44
CA VAL A 49 -29.93 -7.61 -15.67
C VAL A 49 -28.69 -8.40 -16.08
N GLN A 50 -28.43 -8.57 -17.38
CA GLN A 50 -27.25 -9.28 -17.87
C GLN A 50 -25.95 -8.68 -17.32
N ILE A 51 -25.78 -7.35 -17.42
CA ILE A 51 -24.57 -6.68 -16.90
C ILE A 51 -24.45 -6.89 -15.39
N THR A 52 -25.56 -6.87 -14.67
CA THR A 52 -25.56 -7.09 -13.22
C THR A 52 -25.18 -8.51 -12.86
N CYS A 53 -25.77 -9.52 -13.50
CA CYS A 53 -25.38 -10.91 -13.28
C CYS A 53 -23.90 -11.18 -13.59
N ILE A 54 -23.36 -10.56 -14.65
CA ILE A 54 -21.92 -10.65 -14.96
C ILE A 54 -21.09 -10.02 -13.83
N ALA A 55 -21.48 -8.83 -13.36
CA ALA A 55 -20.77 -8.13 -12.31
C ALA A 55 -20.84 -8.86 -10.95
N GLU A 56 -21.95 -9.50 -10.62
CA GLU A 56 -22.09 -10.29 -9.39
C GLU A 56 -21.27 -11.57 -9.45
N ASN A 57 -21.34 -12.31 -10.56
CA ASN A 57 -20.48 -13.48 -10.73
C ASN A 57 -18.99 -13.10 -10.62
N ARG A 58 -18.61 -11.97 -11.21
CA ARG A 58 -17.25 -11.44 -11.11
C ARG A 58 -16.88 -10.96 -9.71
N ALA A 59 -17.83 -10.37 -8.99
CA ALA A 59 -17.62 -9.94 -7.61
C ALA A 59 -17.40 -11.14 -6.67
N ASN A 60 -18.17 -12.21 -6.85
CA ASN A 60 -18.00 -13.47 -6.13
C ASN A 60 -16.64 -14.10 -6.46
N GLY A 61 -16.28 -14.15 -7.75
CA GLY A 61 -14.96 -14.62 -8.18
C GLY A 61 -13.82 -13.82 -7.57
N LEU A 62 -13.91 -12.49 -7.55
CA LEU A 62 -12.86 -11.60 -7.02
C LEU A 62 -12.93 -11.37 -5.49
N LEU A 63 -13.90 -11.96 -4.79
CA LEU A 63 -14.18 -11.70 -3.37
C LEU A 63 -14.29 -10.20 -3.03
N CYS A 64 -14.99 -9.43 -3.89
CA CYS A 64 -15.13 -7.99 -3.75
C CYS A 64 -16.58 -7.54 -3.90
N SER A 65 -16.83 -6.23 -3.74
CA SER A 65 -18.17 -5.68 -3.96
C SER A 65 -18.56 -5.63 -5.44
N VAL A 66 -19.84 -5.77 -5.74
CA VAL A 66 -20.40 -5.66 -7.12
C VAL A 66 -20.05 -4.31 -7.76
N HIS A 67 -20.02 -3.24 -6.99
CA HIS A 67 -19.64 -1.91 -7.48
C HIS A 67 -18.17 -1.84 -7.90
N GLN A 68 -17.28 -2.53 -7.19
CA GLN A 68 -15.87 -2.63 -7.52
C GLN A 68 -15.63 -3.49 -8.75
N ALA A 69 -16.32 -4.64 -8.86
CA ALA A 69 -16.23 -5.57 -9.99
C ALA A 69 -16.64 -4.94 -11.34
N ARG A 70 -17.47 -3.89 -11.33
CA ARG A 70 -17.87 -3.15 -12.54
C ARG A 70 -16.79 -2.24 -13.13
N ARG A 71 -15.72 -1.96 -12.38
CA ARG A 71 -14.69 -1.00 -12.81
C ARG A 71 -13.70 -1.68 -13.77
N PRO A 72 -13.35 -1.05 -14.91
CA PRO A 72 -12.43 -1.64 -15.90
C PRO A 72 -11.07 -2.08 -15.34
N ARG A 73 -10.53 -1.37 -14.34
CA ARG A 73 -9.25 -1.72 -13.71
C ARG A 73 -9.26 -3.11 -13.05
N TYR A 74 -10.41 -3.64 -12.68
CA TYR A 74 -10.52 -4.95 -12.04
C TYR A 74 -10.87 -6.08 -13.01
N SER A 75 -11.07 -5.79 -14.30
CA SER A 75 -11.41 -6.83 -15.27
C SER A 75 -10.26 -7.77 -15.59
N SER A 76 -9.01 -7.35 -15.39
CA SER A 76 -7.80 -8.13 -15.72
C SER A 76 -7.38 -9.15 -14.66
N PHE A 77 -7.94 -9.10 -13.45
CA PHE A 77 -7.54 -10.01 -12.37
C PHE A 77 -8.16 -11.40 -12.53
N HIS A 78 -7.50 -12.46 -12.07
CA HIS A 78 -8.11 -13.78 -12.04
C HIS A 78 -9.05 -13.92 -10.84
N ASP A 79 -9.97 -14.87 -10.90
CA ASP A 79 -10.82 -15.18 -9.76
C ASP A 79 -9.94 -15.70 -8.60
N ALA A 80 -10.39 -15.44 -7.37
CA ALA A 80 -9.70 -15.82 -6.16
C ALA A 80 -9.81 -17.33 -5.94
N GLU A 81 -8.66 -18.00 -6.03
CA GLU A 81 -8.53 -19.43 -5.72
C GLU A 81 -7.82 -19.61 -4.38
N ARG A 82 -8.19 -20.66 -3.65
CA ARG A 82 -7.49 -21.07 -2.44
C ARG A 82 -6.11 -21.61 -2.79
N PHE A 83 -5.16 -21.41 -1.89
CA PHE A 83 -3.79 -21.93 -2.05
C PHE A 83 -3.75 -23.45 -2.20
N SER A 84 -4.65 -24.18 -1.55
CA SER A 84 -4.74 -25.65 -1.60
C SER A 84 -5.25 -26.19 -2.93
N ASP A 85 -6.00 -25.40 -3.68
CA ASP A 85 -6.76 -25.88 -4.83
C ASP A 85 -5.95 -25.76 -6.13
N ARG A 86 -4.71 -25.25 -6.05
CA ARG A 86 -3.82 -25.04 -7.19
C ARG A 86 -2.99 -26.28 -7.48
N GLU A 87 -2.91 -26.62 -8.77
CA GLU A 87 -2.04 -27.70 -9.26
C GLU A 87 -0.55 -27.33 -9.25
N ASN A 88 -0.23 -26.04 -9.41
CA ASN A 88 1.16 -25.57 -9.42
C ASN A 88 1.65 -25.14 -8.02
N PRO A 89 2.87 -25.55 -7.62
CA PRO A 89 3.53 -25.07 -6.41
C PRO A 89 3.63 -23.53 -6.37
N LEU A 90 3.46 -22.95 -5.18
CA LEU A 90 3.53 -21.50 -4.97
C LEU A 90 4.87 -20.88 -5.38
N THR A 91 5.95 -21.67 -5.28
CA THR A 91 7.33 -21.32 -5.66
C THR A 91 7.49 -20.99 -7.15
N ASP A 92 6.57 -21.48 -7.98
CA ASP A 92 6.68 -21.36 -9.43
C ASP A 92 6.04 -20.07 -9.96
N TYR A 93 5.20 -19.42 -9.14
CA TYR A 93 4.46 -18.22 -9.54
C TYR A 93 5.29 -16.94 -9.48
N HIS A 94 6.07 -16.76 -8.41
CA HIS A 94 6.86 -15.56 -8.21
C HIS A 94 8.18 -15.91 -7.51
N PRO A 95 9.33 -15.36 -7.95
CA PRO A 95 10.62 -15.64 -7.34
C PRO A 95 10.65 -15.34 -5.83
N ALA A 96 9.91 -14.34 -5.35
CA ALA A 96 9.81 -14.02 -3.91
C ALA A 96 9.19 -15.14 -3.04
N PHE A 97 8.52 -16.14 -3.64
CA PHE A 97 8.00 -17.30 -2.90
C PHE A 97 8.94 -18.49 -2.92
N ARG A 98 10.10 -18.41 -3.61
CA ARG A 98 11.12 -19.46 -3.58
C ARG A 98 11.95 -19.28 -2.31
N ALA A 99 11.82 -20.20 -1.38
CA ALA A 99 12.79 -20.38 -0.32
C ALA A 99 13.81 -21.40 -0.82
N ASP A 100 15.05 -20.99 -1.02
CA ASP A 100 16.14 -21.93 -1.28
C ASP A 100 16.57 -22.55 0.07
N PRO A 101 16.33 -23.85 0.32
CA PRO A 101 16.71 -24.50 1.57
C PRO A 101 18.23 -24.59 1.77
N PHE A 102 19.00 -24.30 0.71
CA PHE A 102 20.46 -24.38 0.70
C PHE A 102 21.13 -23.02 0.49
N ALA A 103 20.38 -21.91 0.59
CA ALA A 103 20.98 -20.61 0.83
C ALA A 103 21.57 -20.61 2.25
N ASN A 104 22.74 -21.22 2.39
CA ASN A 104 23.58 -21.10 3.57
C ASN A 104 23.95 -19.62 3.71
N ASP A 105 23.84 -19.09 4.93
CA ASP A 105 24.48 -17.85 5.38
C ASP A 105 26.01 -18.01 5.38
N ASP A 106 26.60 -18.28 4.21
CA ASP A 106 28.04 -18.25 4.01
C ASP A 106 28.36 -17.09 3.07
N ASP A 107 28.70 -15.95 3.67
CA ASP A 107 29.44 -14.87 3.03
C ASP A 107 30.74 -15.42 2.41
N ASP A 108 30.98 -15.24 1.11
CA ASP A 108 32.19 -14.59 0.54
C ASP A 108 32.21 -14.56 -1.00
N ASP A 109 32.51 -13.37 -1.51
CA ASP A 109 33.07 -12.95 -2.81
C ASP A 109 32.38 -13.20 -4.18
N GLY A 110 32.32 -12.11 -4.97
CA GLY A 110 32.45 -12.19 -6.43
C GLY A 110 31.21 -11.98 -7.29
N ASP A 111 30.83 -10.72 -7.52
CA ASP A 111 30.19 -10.23 -8.76
C ASP A 111 28.84 -10.86 -9.18
N ARG A 112 27.76 -10.41 -8.52
CA ARG A 112 26.48 -9.97 -9.11
C ARG A 112 25.48 -9.76 -7.98
N VAL A 113 25.38 -8.52 -7.51
CA VAL A 113 24.46 -8.15 -6.44
C VAL A 113 23.02 -8.11 -6.98
N GLU A 114 22.36 -9.28 -7.06
CA GLU A 114 20.91 -9.31 -6.88
C GLU A 114 20.65 -9.12 -5.38
N VAL A 115 20.45 -7.87 -4.98
CA VAL A 115 20.07 -7.50 -3.61
C VAL A 115 18.79 -8.25 -3.27
N SER A 116 18.92 -9.27 -2.43
CA SER A 116 17.81 -9.78 -1.64
C SER A 116 17.16 -8.58 -0.94
N GLY A 117 15.96 -8.20 -1.39
CA GLY A 117 15.33 -6.94 -0.99
C GLY A 117 15.01 -6.83 0.50
N SER A 118 15.15 -7.92 1.28
CA SER A 118 14.92 -7.89 2.73
C SER A 118 16.14 -7.41 3.52
N THR A 119 17.35 -7.86 3.19
CA THR A 119 18.57 -7.49 3.93
C THR A 119 18.92 -6.02 3.76
N GLY A 120 18.68 -5.45 2.57
CA GLY A 120 18.92 -4.03 2.32
C GLY A 120 17.97 -3.09 3.07
N VAL A 121 16.71 -3.48 3.26
CA VAL A 121 15.72 -2.65 3.97
C VAL A 121 15.94 -2.70 5.47
N GLU A 122 16.18 -3.88 6.03
CA GLU A 122 16.46 -4.03 7.47
C GLU A 122 17.76 -3.29 7.86
N SER A 123 18.83 -3.45 7.07
CA SER A 123 20.07 -2.71 7.26
C SER A 123 19.86 -1.20 7.15
N ALA A 124 19.08 -0.70 6.18
CA ALA A 124 18.81 0.73 6.04
C ALA A 124 18.00 1.29 7.23
N VAL A 125 17.11 0.49 7.82
CA VAL A 125 16.36 0.86 9.03
C VAL A 125 17.29 0.97 10.22
N GLU A 126 18.11 -0.05 10.48
CA GLU A 126 19.06 -0.04 11.60
C GLU A 126 20.13 1.06 11.44
N ASP A 127 20.64 1.30 10.23
CA ASP A 127 21.57 2.40 9.94
C ASP A 127 20.94 3.77 10.18
N THR A 128 19.65 3.93 9.86
CA THR A 128 18.91 5.16 10.17
C THR A 128 18.78 5.35 11.67
N ILE A 129 18.48 4.28 12.42
CA ILE A 129 18.41 4.32 13.89
C ILE A 129 19.78 4.68 14.48
N ALA A 130 20.85 4.03 14.01
CA ALA A 130 22.22 4.30 14.42
C ALA A 130 22.62 5.78 14.19
N LEU A 131 22.25 6.34 13.04
CA LEU A 131 22.49 7.76 12.72
C LEU A 131 21.76 8.70 13.68
N LEU A 132 20.50 8.42 14.01
CA LEU A 132 19.73 9.22 14.98
C LEU A 132 20.35 9.16 16.38
N CYS A 133 20.72 7.96 16.84
CA CYS A 133 21.39 7.74 18.11
C CYS A 133 22.74 8.48 18.18
N TRP A 134 23.54 8.42 17.11
CA TRP A 134 24.80 9.16 17.00
C TRP A 134 24.58 10.68 17.12
N CYS A 135 23.46 11.17 16.61
CA CYS A 135 23.07 12.58 16.72
C CYS A 135 22.37 12.94 18.05
N GLY A 136 22.40 12.07 19.05
CA GLY A 136 21.91 12.35 20.40
C GLY A 136 20.41 12.12 20.61
N TRP A 137 19.75 11.35 19.74
CA TRP A 137 18.41 10.83 20.03
C TRP A 137 18.48 9.69 21.04
N GLU A 138 17.46 9.60 21.90
CA GLU A 138 17.30 8.45 22.79
C GLU A 138 17.02 7.18 21.95
N PRO A 139 17.72 6.05 22.19
CA PRO A 139 17.63 4.86 21.33
C PRO A 139 16.21 4.31 21.17
N GLU A 140 15.44 4.27 22.25
CA GLU A 140 14.05 3.80 22.24
C GLU A 140 13.15 4.70 21.40
N VAL A 141 13.31 6.02 21.53
CA VAL A 141 12.53 7.01 20.78
C VAL A 141 12.91 6.99 19.29
N ALA A 142 14.21 6.87 18.99
CA ALA A 142 14.71 6.78 17.62
C ALA A 142 14.15 5.53 16.92
N ARG A 143 14.25 4.36 17.56
CA ARG A 143 13.71 3.10 17.04
C ARG A 143 12.21 3.18 16.81
N ALA A 144 11.44 3.55 17.84
CA ALA A 144 9.99 3.63 17.74
C ALA A 144 9.52 4.64 16.67
N ALA A 145 10.23 5.76 16.49
CA ALA A 145 9.93 6.73 15.45
C ALA A 145 10.21 6.17 14.04
N VAL A 146 11.36 5.53 13.81
CA VAL A 146 11.71 4.93 12.51
C VAL A 146 10.76 3.78 12.17
N GLU A 147 10.48 2.89 13.13
CA GLU A 147 9.52 1.79 12.96
C GLU A 147 8.12 2.31 12.63
N CYS A 148 7.64 3.36 13.31
CA CYS A 148 6.35 3.98 13.01
C CYS A 148 6.32 4.53 11.57
N ILE A 149 7.40 5.15 11.12
CA ILE A 149 7.52 5.65 9.74
C ILE A 149 7.51 4.49 8.74
N CYS A 150 8.29 3.44 8.98
CA CYS A 150 8.36 2.26 8.11
C CYS A 150 7.03 1.50 8.06
N ALA A 151 6.36 1.32 9.20
CA ALA A 151 5.02 0.71 9.25
C ALA A 151 4.03 1.50 8.39
N ARG A 152 4.07 2.84 8.46
CA ARG A 152 3.19 3.65 7.61
C ARG A 152 3.60 3.65 6.14
N LEU A 153 4.89 3.54 5.83
CA LEU A 153 5.36 3.36 4.46
C LEU A 153 4.85 2.04 3.87
N ALA A 154 4.87 0.95 4.64
CA ALA A 154 4.37 -0.36 4.20
C ALA A 154 2.86 -0.34 3.85
N GLU A 155 2.08 0.49 4.53
CA GLU A 155 0.64 0.66 4.26
C GLU A 155 0.32 1.65 3.14
N SER A 156 1.29 2.45 2.69
CA SER A 156 1.06 3.58 1.80
C SER A 156 1.42 3.28 0.34
N VAL A 157 0.61 3.79 -0.59
CA VAL A 157 0.85 3.63 -2.05
C VAL A 157 1.99 4.51 -2.56
N SER A 158 2.38 5.55 -1.80
CA SER A 158 3.50 6.43 -2.15
C SER A 158 4.16 7.06 -0.93
N ARG A 159 5.45 7.42 -1.07
CA ARG A 159 6.23 8.15 -0.05
C ARG A 159 5.59 9.49 0.34
N ALA A 160 5.08 10.23 -0.64
CA ALA A 160 4.38 11.49 -0.39
C ALA A 160 3.06 11.30 0.37
N GLY A 161 2.33 10.22 0.06
CA GLY A 161 1.14 9.82 0.80
C GLY A 161 1.45 9.44 2.25
N ALA A 162 2.51 8.67 2.48
CA ALA A 162 2.98 8.32 3.81
C ALA A 162 3.36 9.55 4.63
N TYR A 163 4.10 10.49 4.04
CA TYR A 163 4.44 11.77 4.68
C TYR A 163 3.19 12.54 5.12
N GLU A 164 2.23 12.71 4.20
CA GLU A 164 0.99 13.45 4.47
C GLU A 164 0.09 12.75 5.50
N SER A 165 0.12 11.42 5.57
CA SER A 165 -0.57 10.63 6.61
C SER A 165 0.08 10.86 7.98
N LEU A 166 1.39 10.63 8.10
CA LEU A 166 2.16 10.81 9.34
C LEU A 166 2.12 12.25 9.85
N ARG A 167 2.02 13.23 8.95
CA ARG A 167 1.88 14.65 9.32
C ARG A 167 0.54 14.94 10.00
N ARG A 168 -0.53 14.23 9.60
CA ARG A 168 -1.89 14.38 10.15
C ARG A 168 -2.13 13.48 11.37
N ASP A 169 -1.33 12.44 11.54
CA ASP A 169 -1.46 11.46 12.63
C ASP A 169 -1.04 12.04 13.99
N ARG A 170 -2.02 12.60 14.71
CA ARG A 170 -1.81 13.13 16.07
C ARG A 170 -1.60 12.01 17.09
N HIS A 171 -2.14 10.81 16.86
CA HIS A 171 -2.09 9.70 17.82
C HIS A 171 -0.69 9.09 17.86
N ALA A 172 -0.10 8.81 16.68
CA ALA A 172 1.27 8.29 16.59
C ALA A 172 2.27 9.23 17.29
N ARG A 173 2.12 10.54 17.06
CA ARG A 173 2.98 11.55 17.70
C ARG A 173 2.81 11.61 19.23
N ALA A 174 1.58 11.45 19.73
CA ALA A 174 1.32 11.45 21.16
C ALA A 174 1.90 10.20 21.85
N LEU A 175 1.84 9.05 21.19
CA LEU A 175 2.41 7.80 21.69
C LEU A 175 3.93 7.89 21.85
N LEU A 176 4.61 8.56 20.92
CA LEU A 176 6.06 8.75 20.92
C LEU A 176 6.54 9.90 21.85
N ASP A 177 5.63 10.68 22.43
CA ASP A 177 5.91 11.91 23.21
C ASP A 177 6.80 12.95 22.47
N ILE A 178 6.67 13.04 21.13
CA ILE A 178 7.48 13.95 20.30
C ILE A 178 6.72 15.27 20.01
N PRO A 179 7.35 16.45 20.21
CA PRO A 179 6.78 17.72 19.79
C PRO A 179 6.51 17.77 18.27
N ALA A 180 5.42 18.45 17.87
CA ALA A 180 5.06 18.61 16.45
C ALA A 180 6.21 19.14 15.56
N PRO A 181 6.96 20.20 15.93
CA PRO A 181 8.05 20.68 15.08
C PRO A 181 9.19 19.68 14.92
N SER A 182 9.52 18.93 15.97
CA SER A 182 10.52 17.84 15.94
C SER A 182 10.07 16.72 15.00
N TRP A 183 8.81 16.30 15.10
CA TRP A 183 8.23 15.27 14.25
C TRP A 183 8.27 15.65 12.77
N TYR A 184 7.82 16.86 12.41
CA TYR A 184 7.80 17.29 11.01
C TYR A 184 9.19 17.42 10.39
N ARG A 185 10.20 17.82 11.18
CA ARG A 185 11.59 17.86 10.75
C ARG A 185 12.15 16.46 10.56
N LEU A 186 11.90 15.56 11.51
CA LEU A 186 12.30 14.16 11.41
C LEU A 186 11.73 13.52 10.14
N LEU A 187 10.44 13.71 9.86
CA LEU A 187 9.80 13.20 8.64
C LEU A 187 10.49 13.73 7.37
N ARG A 188 10.86 15.02 7.33
CA ARG A 188 11.57 15.62 6.18
C ARG A 188 12.99 15.09 6.03
N ILE A 189 13.67 14.77 7.13
CA ILE A 189 15.03 14.20 7.10
C ILE A 189 14.98 12.76 6.61
N ILE A 190 14.08 11.95 7.16
CA ILE A 190 14.01 10.51 6.88
C ILE A 190 13.39 10.23 5.50
N LEU A 191 12.24 10.84 5.19
CA LEU A 191 11.51 10.60 3.94
C LEU A 191 11.94 11.54 2.80
N GLY A 192 12.63 12.64 3.12
CA GLY A 192 12.97 13.69 2.17
C GLY A 192 11.88 14.75 2.02
N ALA A 193 12.26 15.88 1.41
CA ALA A 193 11.32 16.96 1.07
C ALA A 193 10.33 16.50 -0.02
N PRO A 194 9.02 16.81 0.12
CA PRO A 194 8.01 16.46 -0.88
C PRO A 194 8.08 17.34 -2.15
N ASP A 195 8.91 18.38 -2.15
CA ASP A 195 9.02 19.33 -3.24
C ASP A 195 9.68 18.70 -4.48
N LEU A 196 8.95 18.66 -5.59
CA LEU A 196 9.39 18.05 -6.85
C LEU A 196 10.71 18.64 -7.38
N HIS A 197 10.96 19.92 -7.12
CA HIS A 197 12.20 20.61 -7.51
C HIS A 197 13.45 20.12 -6.78
N LEU A 198 13.27 19.48 -5.61
CA LEU A 198 14.36 18.96 -4.79
C LEU A 198 14.55 17.45 -4.93
N ALA A 199 13.74 16.78 -5.75
CA ALA A 199 13.74 15.31 -5.89
C ALA A 199 15.11 14.71 -6.27
N GLY A 200 15.93 15.47 -6.99
CA GLY A 200 17.29 15.08 -7.37
C GLY A 200 18.38 15.35 -6.31
N THR A 201 18.06 16.07 -5.24
CA THR A 201 19.01 16.47 -4.20
C THR A 201 18.97 15.53 -3.00
N ASN A 202 20.05 15.53 -2.20
CA ASN A 202 20.13 14.74 -0.96
C ASN A 202 18.96 15.05 0.00
N ALA A 203 18.50 16.31 0.03
CA ALA A 203 17.37 16.75 0.84
C ALA A 203 16.00 16.21 0.33
N GLY A 204 15.83 15.98 -0.97
CA GLY A 204 14.60 15.40 -1.54
C GLY A 204 14.57 13.87 -1.55
N ARG A 205 15.75 13.23 -1.48
CA ARG A 205 15.86 11.77 -1.36
C ARG A 205 15.54 11.31 0.07
N GLY A 206 16.04 12.01 1.08
CA GLY A 206 15.90 11.60 2.48
C GLY A 206 16.83 10.44 2.84
N VAL A 207 17.04 10.21 4.14
CA VAL A 207 18.02 9.24 4.65
C VAL A 207 17.72 7.81 4.21
N LEU A 208 16.45 7.36 4.27
CA LEU A 208 16.11 5.98 3.92
C LEU A 208 16.39 5.67 2.45
N LEU A 209 16.02 6.58 1.55
CA LEU A 209 16.26 6.37 0.12
C LEU A 209 17.76 6.45 -0.22
N ARG A 210 18.52 7.29 0.49
CA ARG A 210 19.98 7.40 0.33
C ARG A 210 20.67 6.08 0.69
N LEU A 211 20.33 5.51 1.84
CA LEU A 211 20.85 4.19 2.27
C LEU A 211 20.46 3.08 1.29
N LEU A 212 19.20 3.04 0.83
CA LEU A 212 18.73 2.05 -0.14
C LEU A 212 19.38 2.16 -1.53
N ILE A 213 19.88 3.34 -1.92
CA ILE A 213 20.62 3.55 -3.18
C ILE A 213 22.12 3.18 -3.00
N GLY A 214 22.54 2.78 -1.80
CA GLY A 214 23.90 2.32 -1.50
C GLY A 214 24.83 3.41 -0.97
N GLU A 215 24.29 4.53 -0.48
CA GLU A 215 25.09 5.52 0.23
C GLU A 215 25.50 4.98 1.60
N SER A 216 26.79 5.07 1.95
CA SER A 216 27.29 4.47 3.18
C SER A 216 26.90 5.29 4.42
N LEU A 217 26.62 4.60 5.53
CA LEU A 217 26.37 5.25 6.82
C LEU A 217 27.53 6.17 7.24
N ALA A 218 28.77 5.77 6.97
CA ALA A 218 29.96 6.59 7.26
C ALA A 218 29.91 7.96 6.56
N TYR A 219 29.46 8.00 5.31
CA TYR A 219 29.31 9.26 4.58
C TYR A 219 28.18 10.13 5.15
N LEU A 220 27.08 9.52 5.60
CA LEU A 220 25.99 10.24 6.28
C LEU A 220 26.41 10.81 7.64
N MET A 221 27.29 10.12 8.37
CA MET A 221 27.81 10.60 9.65
C MET A 221 28.79 11.77 9.50
N ASP A 222 29.50 11.87 8.37
CA ASP A 222 30.42 12.97 8.06
C ASP A 222 29.69 14.24 7.56
N ASP A 223 28.45 14.08 7.09
CA ASP A 223 27.57 15.18 6.67
C ASP A 223 27.15 16.04 7.88
N THR A 224 27.95 17.08 8.14
CA THR A 224 27.75 17.99 9.28
C THR A 224 26.41 18.72 9.25
N ASP A 225 25.89 19.04 8.07
CA ASP A 225 24.60 19.71 7.88
C ASP A 225 23.44 18.76 8.22
N LEU A 226 23.52 17.51 7.76
CA LEU A 226 22.57 16.46 8.13
C LEU A 226 22.58 16.20 9.64
N GLY A 227 23.77 16.04 10.24
CA GLY A 227 23.90 15.84 11.68
C GLY A 227 23.37 17.03 12.50
N ALA A 228 23.58 18.27 12.03
CA ALA A 228 22.99 19.46 12.63
C ALA A 228 21.45 19.46 12.53
N ALA A 229 20.89 19.10 11.38
CA ALA A 229 19.44 19.00 11.18
C ALA A 229 18.80 17.95 12.10
N ILE A 230 19.43 16.78 12.27
CA ILE A 230 18.95 15.71 13.14
C ILE A 230 18.99 16.15 14.61
N ARG A 231 20.08 16.78 15.06
CA ARG A 231 20.21 17.32 16.42
C ARG A 231 19.13 18.38 16.71
N VAL A 232 18.86 19.27 15.76
CA VAL A 232 17.81 20.31 15.89
C VAL A 232 16.40 19.70 15.90
N ALA A 233 16.23 18.49 15.35
CA ALA A 233 14.96 17.77 15.41
C ALA A 233 14.76 17.02 16.74
N ALA A 234 15.80 16.78 17.54
CA ALA A 234 15.70 16.00 18.78
C ALA A 234 14.75 16.64 19.81
N PRO A 235 13.85 15.86 20.45
CA PRO A 235 12.79 16.38 21.33
C PRO A 235 13.32 17.09 22.59
N GLY A 236 14.50 16.69 23.09
CA GLY A 236 15.13 17.29 24.28
C GLY A 236 15.68 18.70 24.07
N VAL A 237 16.09 19.05 22.84
CA VAL A 237 16.70 20.36 22.52
C VAL A 237 15.67 21.50 22.56
N MET A 238 14.37 21.18 22.39
CA MET A 238 13.29 22.19 22.41
C MET A 238 12.67 22.43 23.78
N ARG A 239 12.97 21.63 24.81
CA ARG A 239 12.47 21.86 26.18
C ARG A 239 13.11 23.08 26.88
N GLY A 240 14.11 23.71 26.27
CA GLY A 240 14.87 24.83 26.84
C GLY A 240 14.41 26.25 26.49
N ARG A 241 13.23 26.44 25.88
CA ARG A 241 12.63 27.78 25.71
C ARG A 241 11.22 27.80 26.31
N SER A 242 11.18 27.90 27.63
CA SER A 242 10.07 28.51 28.37
C SER A 242 10.44 29.94 28.75
#